data_AF-A0A7V5R5Z7-F1
#
_entry.id   AF-A0A7V5R5Z7-F1
#
_cell.length_a   1.000
_cell.length_b   1.000
_cell.length_c   1.000
_cell.angle_alpha   90.00
_cell.angle_beta   90.00
_cell.angle_gamma   90.00
#
_symmetry.space_group_name_H-M   'P 1'
#
loop_
_entity.id
_entity.type
_entity.pdbx_description
1 polymer ?
#
loop_
_entity_poly.entity_id
_entity_poly.type
_entity_poly.pdbx_seq_one_letter_code
_entity_poly.pdbx_strand_id
1 'polypeptide(L)'
;ETELVSGYATEYSGMRYAIFFMAEYIGMMVMSSIGTICFLGGWNGPFEVAIFPPFWFVVKVYAFMFVFIWIRATLPRYRYDQLMTIGWKLLIPLALGNIVLTGFIKAFTG
;
A
#
# COMPACT_ATOMS: atom_id res chain seq x y z
N GLU A 1 -19.77 -12.39 1.64
CA GLU A 1 -19.87 -12.39 3.11
C GLU A 1 -20.11 -13.82 3.59
N THR A 2 -19.13 -14.72 3.44
CA THR A 2 -19.43 -16.17 3.59
C THR A 2 -18.31 -17.03 4.17
N GLU A 3 -17.16 -16.49 4.57
CA GLU A 3 -16.06 -17.36 5.03
C GLU A 3 -15.49 -17.07 6.41
N LEU A 4 -15.99 -16.05 7.12
CA LEU A 4 -15.92 -15.79 8.56
C LEU A 4 -16.44 -14.35 8.72
N VAL A 5 -17.44 -14.16 9.58
CA VAL A 5 -18.05 -12.83 9.76
C VAL A 5 -16.99 -11.86 10.30
N SER A 6 -16.89 -10.67 9.71
CA SER A 6 -15.95 -9.64 10.16
C SER A 6 -16.31 -9.20 11.59
N GLY A 7 -15.53 -9.65 12.58
CA GLY A 7 -15.87 -9.52 14.00
C GLY A 7 -16.09 -8.07 14.46
N TYR A 8 -15.32 -7.11 13.92
CA TYR A 8 -15.51 -5.68 14.24
C TYR A 8 -16.75 -5.07 13.60
N ALA A 9 -17.34 -5.72 12.59
CA ALA A 9 -18.50 -5.20 11.87
C ALA A 9 -19.82 -5.71 12.48
N THR A 10 -19.80 -6.81 13.23
CA THR A 10 -21.00 -7.42 13.82
C THR A 10 -21.51 -6.76 15.08
N GLU A 11 -20.63 -6.16 15.87
CA GLU A 11 -20.98 -5.64 17.19
C GLU A 11 -21.47 -4.18 17.13
N TYR A 12 -21.24 -3.49 16.02
CA TYR A 12 -21.55 -2.07 15.87
C TYR A 12 -22.65 -1.84 14.83
N SER A 13 -23.67 -1.05 15.18
CA SER A 13 -24.76 -0.67 14.27
C SER A 13 -24.64 0.77 13.76
N GLY A 14 -25.24 1.03 12.59
CA GLY A 14 -25.47 2.36 12.04
C GLY A 14 -24.18 3.19 11.84
N MET A 15 -24.07 4.28 12.59
CA MET A 15 -22.98 5.26 12.41
C MET A 15 -21.62 4.75 12.89
N ARG A 16 -21.57 3.88 13.91
CA ARG A 16 -20.30 3.30 14.39
C ARG A 16 -19.69 2.34 13.38
N TYR A 17 -20.54 1.53 12.72
CA TYR A 17 -20.15 0.71 11.58
C TYR A 17 -19.55 1.58 10.46
N ALA A 18 -20.21 2.68 10.09
CA ALA A 18 -19.73 3.58 9.04
C ALA A 18 -18.33 4.16 9.31
N ILE A 19 -18.00 4.45 10.58
CA ILE A 19 -16.66 4.95 10.96
C ILE A 19 -15.58 3.90 10.70
N PHE A 20 -15.86 2.61 10.94
CA PHE A 20 -14.89 1.54 10.63
C PHE A 20 -14.62 1.41 9.13
N PHE A 21 -15.65 1.50 8.29
CA PHE A 21 -15.44 1.51 6.83
C PHE A 21 -14.68 2.75 6.38
N MET A 22 -15.05 3.92 6.90
CA MET A 22 -14.36 5.17 6.59
C MET A 22 -12.88 5.08 6.97
N ALA A 23 -12.56 4.51 8.14
CA ALA A 23 -11.18 4.31 8.59
C ALA A 23 -10.40 3.36 7.66
N GLU A 24 -11.02 2.28 7.17
CA GLU A 24 -10.38 1.37 6.21
C GLU A 24 -10.05 2.09 4.88
N TYR A 25 -10.98 2.91 4.37
CA TYR A 25 -10.75 3.72 3.16
C TYR A 25 -9.67 4.79 3.36
N ILE A 26 -9.66 5.45 4.52
CA ILE A 26 -8.60 6.41 4.89
C ILE A 26 -7.25 5.68 4.98
N GLY A 27 -7.21 4.47 5.56
CA GLY A 27 -6.00 3.65 5.62
C GLY A 27 -5.42 3.36 4.22
N MET A 28 -6.27 2.99 3.25
CA MET A 28 -5.83 2.81 1.86
C MET A 28 -5.27 4.10 1.25
N MET A 29 -5.87 5.25 1.53
CA MET A 29 -5.38 6.56 1.05
C MET A 29 -4.02 6.92 1.68
N VAL A 30 -3.84 6.68 2.97
CA VAL A 30 -2.59 6.94 3.69
C VAL A 30 -1.47 6.04 3.17
N MET A 31 -1.73 4.73 2.99
CA MET A 31 -0.71 3.81 2.45
C MET A 31 -0.30 4.15 1.02
N SER A 32 -1.25 4.59 0.18
CA SER A 32 -0.97 5.09 -1.17
C SER A 32 -0.09 6.36 -1.15
N SER A 33 -0.34 7.24 -0.18
CA SER A 33 0.45 8.46 0.03
C SER A 33 1.88 8.15 0.47
N ILE A 34 2.05 7.24 1.43
CA ILE A 34 3.37 6.79 1.89
C ILE A 34 4.15 6.12 0.75
N GLY A 35 3.51 5.24 -0.01
CA GLY A 35 4.12 4.57 -1.16
C GLY A 35 4.63 5.56 -2.22
N THR A 36 3.85 6.62 -2.48
CA THR A 36 4.24 7.69 -3.41
C THR A 36 5.47 8.45 -2.93
N ILE A 37 5.55 8.76 -1.63
CA ILE A 37 6.68 9.51 -1.05
C ILE A 37 7.95 8.66 -1.05
N CYS A 38 7.86 7.41 -0.57
CA CYS A 38 9.02 6.54 -0.37
C CYS A 38 9.61 6.01 -1.68
N PHE A 39 8.78 5.68 -2.68
CA PHE A 39 9.25 4.98 -3.89
C PHE A 39 9.17 5.83 -5.16
N LEU A 40 8.21 6.75 -5.28
CA LEU A 40 7.99 7.53 -6.51
C LEU A 40 8.49 8.98 -6.41
N GLY A 41 9.39 9.29 -5.47
CA GLY A 41 10.01 10.60 -5.36
C GLY A 41 9.07 11.73 -4.92
N GLY A 42 7.93 11.39 -4.30
CA GLY A 42 6.98 12.35 -3.73
C GLY A 42 6.49 13.39 -4.74
N TRP A 43 6.81 14.66 -4.46
CA TRP A 43 6.38 15.83 -5.24
C TRP A 43 7.17 16.10 -6.52
N ASN A 44 8.27 15.39 -6.75
CA ASN A 44 9.08 15.60 -7.94
C ASN A 44 8.41 14.97 -9.17
N GLY A 45 8.11 15.81 -10.17
CA GLY A 45 7.64 15.36 -11.48
C GLY A 45 8.79 14.74 -12.30
N PRO A 46 8.48 13.83 -13.25
CA PRO A 46 9.50 13.24 -14.15
C PRO A 46 10.10 14.25 -15.14
N PHE A 47 9.50 15.43 -15.27
CA PHE A 47 9.98 16.54 -16.09
C PHE A 47 10.02 17.79 -15.20
N GLU A 48 11.00 18.68 -15.42
CA GLU A 48 11.09 20.01 -14.78
C GLU A 48 9.97 20.96 -15.28
N VAL A 49 8.74 20.47 -15.34
CA VAL A 49 7.57 21.29 -15.63
C VAL A 49 7.20 22.01 -14.35
N ALA A 50 7.26 23.33 -14.36
CA ALA A 50 6.86 24.22 -13.26
C ALA A 50 5.34 24.21 -12.96
N ILE A 51 4.63 23.16 -13.37
CA ILE A 51 3.21 22.96 -13.08
C ILE A 51 3.13 22.33 -11.69
N PHE A 52 2.78 23.16 -10.70
CA PHE A 52 2.33 22.83 -9.34
C PHE A 52 2.85 21.48 -8.78
N PRO A 53 3.94 21.47 -7.99
CA PRO A 53 4.44 20.29 -7.29
C PRO A 53 3.40 19.40 -6.58
N PRO A 54 2.32 19.93 -5.95
CA PRO A 54 1.30 19.08 -5.33
C PRO A 54 0.40 18.36 -6.33
N PHE A 55 0.26 18.84 -7.57
CA PHE A 55 -0.56 18.18 -8.59
C PHE A 55 -0.01 16.79 -8.94
N TRP A 56 1.30 16.69 -9.15
CA TRP A 56 1.97 15.42 -9.45
C TRP A 56 1.86 14.40 -8.32
N PHE A 57 1.90 14.88 -7.08
CA PHE A 57 1.68 14.02 -5.92
C PHE A 57 0.27 13.44 -5.91
N VAL A 58 -0.75 14.29 -6.10
CA VAL A 58 -2.15 13.84 -6.16
C VAL A 58 -2.36 12.83 -7.29
N VAL A 59 -1.82 13.07 -8.48
CA VAL A 59 -1.91 12.13 -9.61
C VAL A 59 -1.29 10.77 -9.29
N LYS A 60 -0.09 10.74 -8.69
CA LYS A 60 0.57 9.48 -8.30
C LYS A 60 -0.21 8.74 -7.21
N VAL A 61 -0.77 9.46 -6.24
CA VAL A 61 -1.63 8.88 -5.20
C VAL A 61 -2.88 8.27 -5.82
N TYR A 62 -3.56 8.96 -6.74
CA TYR A 62 -4.70 8.41 -7.47
C TYR A 62 -4.34 7.20 -8.31
N ALA A 63 -3.14 7.17 -8.92
CA ALA A 63 -2.66 5.99 -9.63
C ALA A 63 -2.48 4.78 -8.69
N PHE A 64 -1.90 4.96 -7.50
CA PHE A 64 -1.83 3.89 -6.50
C PHE A 64 -3.22 3.45 -6.00
N MET A 65 -4.12 4.40 -5.74
CA MET A 65 -5.49 4.08 -5.35
C MET A 65 -6.22 3.29 -6.45
N PHE A 66 -6.01 3.65 -7.72
CA PHE A 66 -6.54 2.90 -8.86
C PHE A 66 -6.01 1.46 -8.86
N VAL A 67 -4.71 1.26 -8.64
CA VAL A 67 -4.11 -0.08 -8.52
C VAL A 67 -4.73 -0.88 -7.37
N PHE A 68 -4.91 -0.28 -6.18
CA PHE A 68 -5.56 -0.97 -5.05
C PHE A 68 -6.99 -1.40 -5.36
N ILE A 69 -7.77 -0.52 -5.98
CA ILE A 69 -9.16 -0.85 -6.39
C ILE A 69 -9.14 -1.93 -7.48
N TRP A 70 -8.21 -1.84 -8.43
CA TRP A 70 -8.09 -2.81 -9.52
C TRP A 70 -7.71 -4.21 -9.01
N ILE A 71 -6.77 -4.29 -8.07
CA ILE A 71 -6.38 -5.54 -7.39
C ILE A 71 -7.57 -6.14 -6.66
N ARG A 72 -8.34 -5.32 -5.93
CA ARG A 72 -9.55 -5.77 -5.23
C ARG A 72 -10.63 -6.30 -6.19
N ALA A 73 -10.70 -5.76 -7.40
CA ALA A 73 -11.65 -6.19 -8.42
C ALA A 73 -11.21 -7.45 -9.18
N THR A 74 -9.91 -7.67 -9.36
CA THR A 74 -9.37 -8.74 -10.22
C THR A 74 -8.92 -9.99 -9.47
N LEU A 75 -8.39 -9.86 -8.25
CA LEU A 75 -7.85 -11.01 -7.53
C LEU A 75 -8.94 -11.77 -6.76
N PRO A 76 -9.01 -13.10 -6.91
CA PRO A 76 -9.80 -13.93 -6.02
C PRO A 76 -9.21 -13.88 -4.61
N ARG A 77 -10.08 -14.05 -3.61
CA ARG A 77 -9.69 -13.96 -2.20
C ARG A 77 -8.64 -15.03 -1.88
N TYR A 78 -7.56 -14.60 -1.24
CA TYR A 78 -6.46 -15.48 -0.85
C TYR A 78 -6.69 -16.02 0.56
N ARG A 79 -6.42 -17.31 0.78
CA ARG A 79 -6.54 -17.91 2.12
C ARG A 79 -5.45 -17.35 3.04
N TYR A 80 -5.78 -17.15 4.31
CA TYR A 80 -4.86 -16.59 5.32
C TYR A 80 -3.50 -17.33 5.35
N ASP A 81 -3.50 -18.66 5.30
CA ASP A 81 -2.28 -19.47 5.33
C ASP A 81 -1.36 -19.22 4.13
N GLN A 82 -1.94 -18.98 2.96
CA GLN A 82 -1.17 -18.71 1.75
C GLN A 82 -0.61 -17.29 1.79
N LEU A 83 -1.36 -16.32 2.33
CA LEU A 83 -0.88 -14.95 2.53
C LEU A 83 0.28 -14.91 3.54
N MET A 84 0.16 -15.66 4.63
CA MET A 84 1.23 -15.82 5.62
C MET A 84 2.48 -16.44 5.00
N THR A 85 2.30 -17.44 4.13
CA THR A 85 3.41 -18.10 3.43
C THR A 85 4.13 -17.13 2.49
N ILE A 86 3.41 -16.31 1.73
CA ILE A 86 4.02 -15.29 0.85
C ILE A 86 4.76 -14.23 1.68
N GLY A 87 4.12 -13.73 2.74
CA GLY A 87 4.73 -12.73 3.63
C GLY A 87 6.03 -13.22 4.26
N TRP A 88 5.97 -14.38 4.93
CA TRP A 88 7.09 -14.88 5.72
C TRP A 88 8.17 -15.57 4.91
N LYS A 89 7.82 -16.31 3.85
CA LYS A 89 8.83 -17.05 3.09
C LYS A 89 9.39 -16.28 1.90
N LEU A 90 8.66 -15.30 1.37
CA LEU A 90 9.10 -14.57 0.18
C LEU A 90 9.41 -13.11 0.50
N LEU A 91 8.48 -12.35 1.09
CA LEU A 91 8.65 -10.90 1.24
C LEU A 91 9.72 -10.53 2.28
N ILE A 92 9.72 -11.17 3.46
CA ILE A 92 10.71 -10.86 4.51
C ILE A 92 12.14 -11.20 4.07
N PRO A 93 12.44 -12.41 3.54
CA PRO A 93 13.80 -12.73 3.10
C PRO A 93 14.28 -11.84 1.97
N LEU A 94 13.39 -11.47 1.04
CA LEU A 94 13.71 -10.58 -0.07
C LEU A 94 14.01 -9.15 0.40
N ALA A 95 13.24 -8.63 1.36
CA ALA A 95 13.50 -7.33 1.98
C ALA A 95 14.86 -7.30 2.71
N LEU A 96 15.17 -8.35 3.49
CA LEU A 96 16.47 -8.49 4.15
C LEU A 96 17.63 -8.59 3.14
N GLY A 97 17.44 -9.35 2.06
CA GLY A 97 18.39 -9.45 0.96
C GLY A 97 18.68 -8.08 0.32
N ASN A 98 17.65 -7.28 0.05
CA ASN A 98 17.82 -5.93 -0.48
C ASN A 98 18.60 -5.00 0.48
N ILE A 99 18.38 -5.10 1.79
CA ILE A 99 19.11 -4.29 2.79
C ILE A 99 20.59 -4.68 2.81
N VAL A 100 20.91 -5.97 2.83
CA VAL A 100 22.31 -6.45 2.81
C VAL A 100 22.99 -6.04 1.50
N LEU A 101 22.32 -6.21 0.36
CA LEU A 101 22.86 -5.84 -0.96
C LEU A 101 23.13 -4.34 -1.07
N THR A 102 22.17 -3.50 -0.66
CA THR A 102 22.35 -2.04 -0.70
C THR A 102 23.43 -1.57 0.26
N GLY A 103 23.55 -2.20 1.43
CA GLY A 103 24.64 -1.97 2.38
C GLY A 103 26.00 -2.33 1.79
N PHE A 104 26.11 -3.50 1.16
CA PHE A 104 27.33 -3.95 0.48
C PHE A 104 27.72 -2.98 -0.64
N ILE A 105 26.79 -2.64 -1.55
CA ILE A 105 27.08 -1.72 -2.67
C ILE A 105 27.58 -0.37 -2.15
N LYS A 106 26.96 0.20 -1.11
CA LYS A 106 27.43 1.46 -0.52
C LYS A 106 28.80 1.35 0.13
N ALA A 107 29.16 0.19 0.69
CA ALA A 107 30.47 -0.03 1.30
C ALA A 107 31.61 -0.17 0.27
N PHE A 108 31.33 -0.66 -0.94
CA PHE A 108 32.33 -0.80 -2.02
C PHE A 108 32.45 0.43 -2.93
N THR A 109 31.38 1.23 -3.05
CA THR A 109 31.36 2.47 -3.84
C THR A 109 31.74 3.71 -3.02
N GLY A 110 31.85 3.57 -1.69
CA GLY A 110 32.24 4.63 -0.75
C GLY A 110 33.75 4.74 -0.52
#